data_AF-A0A1Q3AMR6-F1
#
_entry.id   AF-A0A1Q3AMR6-F1
#
_cell.length_a   1.000
_cell.length_b   1.000
_cell.length_c   1.000
_cell.angle_alpha   90.00
_cell.angle_beta   90.00
_cell.angle_gamma   90.00
#
_symmetry.space_group_name_H-M   'P 1'
#
loop_
_entity.id
_entity.type
_entity.pdbx_description
1 polymer ?
#
loop_
_entity_poly.entity_id
_entity_poly.type
_entity_poly.pdbx_seq_one_letter_code
_entity_poly.pdbx_strand_id
1 'polypeptide(L)'
;HFSFHVVGNGVFLVKFANGQARDWVLKNGPWDIWGYHLAVRKWSKDMVLALEDCKSIPIWVKLTRVPVQYWTKLGLSYIASVLGKPLHMDANTTKRYALSFARVCIDM
;
A
#
# COMPACT_ATOMS: atom_id res chain seq x y z
N HIS A 1 15.34 -1.90 20.50
CA HIS A 1 14.35 -2.91 20.97
C HIS A 1 13.07 -2.75 20.15
N PHE A 2 12.46 -3.86 19.72
CA PHE A 2 11.17 -3.87 19.03
C PHE A 2 10.05 -3.97 20.07
N SER A 3 9.03 -3.10 20.02
CA SER A 3 7.88 -3.20 20.92
C SER A 3 6.57 -2.90 20.21
N PHE A 4 5.51 -3.50 20.72
CA PHE A 4 4.15 -3.37 20.20
C PHE A 4 3.24 -2.94 21.34
N HIS A 5 2.51 -1.84 21.15
CA HIS A 5 1.63 -1.27 22.17
C HIS A 5 0.22 -1.13 21.59
N VAL A 6 -0.77 -1.62 22.33
CA VAL A 6 -2.18 -1.43 22.00
C VAL A 6 -2.61 -0.08 22.56
N VAL A 7 -3.13 0.80 21.70
CA VAL A 7 -3.68 2.10 22.14
C VAL A 7 -5.17 1.97 22.45
N GLY A 8 -5.89 1.19 21.64
CA GLY A 8 -7.34 0.98 21.76
C GLY A 8 -8.05 1.17 20.42
N ASN A 9 -9.31 0.72 20.31
CA ASN A 9 -10.16 0.88 19.11
C ASN A 9 -9.48 0.46 17.78
N GLY A 10 -8.74 -0.64 17.79
CA GLY A 10 -8.03 -1.13 16.59
C GLY A 10 -6.77 -0.35 16.21
N VAL A 11 -6.32 0.59 17.05
CA VAL A 11 -5.08 1.35 16.86
C VAL A 11 -3.93 0.71 17.63
N PHE A 12 -2.81 0.53 16.93
CA PHE A 12 -1.58 -0.06 17.46
C PHE A 12 -0.39 0.86 17.20
N LEU A 13 0.52 0.94 18.17
CA LEU A 13 1.80 1.62 18.04
C LEU A 13 2.93 0.60 18.00
N VAL A 14 3.67 0.60 16.90
CA VAL A 14 4.79 -0.32 16.68
C VAL A 14 6.10 0.44 16.69
N LYS A 15 6.97 0.14 17.66
CA LYS A 15 8.32 0.67 17.74
C LYS A 15 9.29 -0.33 17.14
N PHE A 16 9.93 0.05 16.05
CA PHE A 16 10.96 -0.76 15.42
C PHE A 16 12.32 -0.55 16.07
N ALA A 17 13.12 -1.62 16.16
CA ALA A 17 14.51 -1.54 16.63
C ALA A 17 15.43 -0.82 15.64
N ASN A 18 15.10 -0.87 14.34
CA ASN A 18 15.87 -0.30 13.24
C ASN A 18 14.95 0.54 12.34
N GLY A 19 15.46 1.71 11.90
CA GLY A 19 14.77 2.56 10.94
C GLY A 19 14.53 1.88 9.58
N GLN A 20 15.47 1.05 9.11
CA GLN A 20 15.31 0.36 7.83
C GLN A 20 14.16 -0.66 7.85
N ALA A 21 13.98 -1.38 8.96
CA ALA A 21 12.87 -2.32 9.12
C ALA A 21 11.52 -1.60 9.10
N ARG A 22 11.41 -0.48 9.81
CA ARG A 22 10.23 0.40 9.75
C ARG A 22 9.96 0.87 8.32
N ASP A 23 10.98 1.38 7.63
CA ASP A 23 10.82 1.92 6.29
C ASP A 23 10.47 0.84 5.26
N TRP A 24 10.97 -0.38 5.46
CA TRP A 24 10.58 -1.54 4.66
C TRP A 24 9.09 -1.88 4.87
N VAL A 25 8.61 -1.92 6.11
CA VAL A 25 7.19 -2.17 6.40
C VAL A 25 6.31 -1.07 5.78
N LEU A 26 6.71 0.20 5.90
CA LEU A 26 5.97 1.32 5.32
C LEU A 26 5.90 1.27 3.78
N LYS A 27 6.94 0.76 3.12
CA LYS A 27 7.05 0.76 1.64
C LYS A 27 6.51 -0.50 0.96
N ASN A 28 6.40 -1.61 1.68
CA ASN A 28 6.04 -2.92 1.11
C ASN A 28 4.61 -3.40 1.48
N GLY A 29 3.77 -2.50 2.02
CA GLY A 29 2.33 -2.77 2.18
C GLY A 29 1.60 -2.92 0.83
N PRO A 30 0.26 -3.12 0.81
CA PRO A 30 -0.65 -3.18 1.95
C PRO A 30 -0.41 -4.42 2.80
N TRP A 31 -0.77 -4.34 4.08
CA TRP A 31 -0.59 -5.44 5.02
C TRP A 31 -1.94 -6.05 5.35
N ASP A 32 -2.06 -7.34 5.08
CA ASP A 32 -3.23 -8.14 5.39
C ASP A 32 -2.87 -9.15 6.48
N ILE A 33 -3.55 -9.07 7.62
CA ILE A 33 -3.39 -10.03 8.71
C ILE A 33 -4.75 -10.64 8.98
N TRP A 34 -4.90 -11.92 8.65
CA TRP A 34 -6.11 -12.71 8.92
C TRP A 34 -7.40 -12.07 8.35
N GLY A 35 -7.31 -11.47 7.17
CA GLY A 35 -8.44 -10.81 6.51
C GLY A 35 -8.72 -9.37 6.97
N TYR A 36 -7.90 -8.84 7.89
CA TYR A 36 -7.93 -7.42 8.25
C TYR A 36 -6.84 -6.66 7.51
N HIS A 37 -7.27 -5.69 6.69
CA HIS A 37 -6.39 -4.72 6.05
C HIS A 37 -5.87 -3.73 7.10
N LEU A 38 -4.54 -3.63 7.22
CA LEU A 38 -3.91 -2.68 8.12
C LEU A 38 -3.50 -1.41 7.39
N ALA A 39 -4.01 -0.27 7.87
CA ALA A 39 -3.49 1.03 7.51
C ALA A 39 -2.23 1.32 8.34
N VAL A 40 -1.06 1.39 7.69
CA VAL A 40 0.21 1.68 8.37
C VAL A 40 0.66 3.09 8.02
N ARG A 41 0.94 3.91 9.04
CA ARG A 41 1.46 5.28 8.89
C ARG A 41 2.61 5.54 9.85
N LYS A 42 3.54 6.40 9.44
CA LYS A 42 4.63 6.84 10.32
C LYS A 42 4.07 7.75 11.41
N TRP A 43 4.37 7.44 12.66
CA TRP A 43 3.96 8.25 13.81
C TRP A 43 4.67 9.63 13.81
N SER A 44 3.94 10.66 14.20
CA SER A 44 4.42 12.02 14.47
C SER A 44 3.85 12.54 15.79
N LYS A 45 4.50 13.53 16.41
CA LYS A 45 4.14 14.04 17.74
C LYS A 45 2.70 14.57 17.82
N ASP A 46 2.21 15.15 16.73
CA ASP A 46 0.91 15.80 16.65
C ASP A 46 -0.19 14.89 16.08
N MET A 47 0.11 13.60 15.91
CA MET A 47 -0.84 12.63 15.37
C MET A 47 -1.82 12.16 16.45
N VAL A 48 -3.12 12.26 16.14
CA VAL A 48 -4.17 11.65 16.94
C VAL A 48 -4.07 10.12 16.82
N LEU A 49 -3.95 9.42 17.94
CA LEU A 49 -3.93 7.96 18.00
C LEU A 49 -5.35 7.37 18.02
N ALA A 50 -6.20 7.82 17.10
CA ALA A 50 -7.55 7.32 16.91
C ALA A 50 -7.70 6.74 15.51
N LEU A 51 -8.64 5.81 15.37
CA LEU A 51 -9.13 5.34 14.09
C LEU A 51 -9.99 6.48 13.52
N GLU A 52 -9.35 7.48 12.92
CA GLU A 52 -10.07 8.53 12.20
C GLU A 52 -10.69 7.93 10.93
N ASP A 53 -11.76 8.56 10.44
CA ASP A 53 -12.34 8.23 9.14
C ASP A 53 -11.24 8.25 8.07
N CYS A 54 -10.89 7.06 7.58
CA CYS A 54 -9.85 6.90 6.57
C CYS A 54 -10.42 7.41 5.25
N LYS A 55 -10.13 8.67 4.93
CA LYS A 55 -10.62 9.31 3.70
C LYS A 55 -9.96 8.77 2.42
N SER A 56 -8.77 8.19 2.56
CA SER A 56 -7.92 7.78 1.45
C SER A 56 -6.88 6.78 1.93
N ILE A 57 -6.69 5.67 1.24
CA ILE A 57 -5.64 4.69 1.56
C ILE A 57 -4.90 4.21 0.31
N PRO A 58 -3.55 4.28 0.29
CA PRO A 58 -2.78 3.71 -0.80
C PRO A 58 -2.78 2.18 -0.71
N ILE A 59 -3.36 1.52 -1.71
CA ILE A 59 -3.40 0.05 -1.82
C ILE A 59 -2.77 -0.41 -3.14
N TRP A 60 -2.06 -1.54 -3.08
CA TRP A 60 -1.53 -2.18 -4.28
C TRP A 60 -2.54 -3.17 -4.84
N VAL A 61 -3.04 -2.90 -6.04
CA VAL A 61 -3.91 -3.80 -6.78
C VAL A 61 -3.11 -4.64 -7.78
N LYS A 62 -3.48 -5.91 -7.90
CA LYS A 62 -2.91 -6.85 -8.87
C LYS A 62 -3.88 -7.01 -10.04
N LEU A 63 -3.52 -6.45 -11.19
CA LEU A 63 -4.29 -6.57 -12.43
C LEU A 63 -3.82 -7.81 -13.20
N THR A 64 -4.68 -8.82 -13.33
CA THR A 64 -4.39 -10.05 -14.08
C THR A 64 -5.08 -10.04 -15.43
N ARG A 65 -4.53 -10.76 -16.42
CA ARG A 65 -5.11 -10.91 -17.77
C ARG A 65 -5.28 -9.57 -18.51
N VAL A 66 -4.42 -8.59 -18.23
CA VAL A 66 -4.41 -7.31 -18.94
C VAL A 66 -3.94 -7.54 -20.37
N PRO A 67 -4.71 -7.14 -21.39
CA PRO A 67 -4.29 -7.25 -22.79
C PRO A 67 -2.98 -6.50 -23.04
N VAL A 68 -2.09 -7.08 -23.85
CA VAL A 68 -0.73 -6.55 -24.07
C VAL A 68 -0.72 -5.11 -24.61
N GLN A 69 -1.74 -4.69 -25.37
CA GLN A 69 -1.86 -3.32 -25.86
C GLN A 69 -2.02 -2.28 -24.74
N TYR A 70 -2.53 -2.67 -23.57
CA TYR A 70 -2.71 -1.80 -22.41
C TYR A 70 -1.52 -1.81 -21.44
N TRP A 71 -0.47 -2.59 -21.72
CA TRP A 71 0.76 -2.66 -20.91
C TRP A 71 1.65 -1.41 -21.05
N THR A 72 1.05 -0.24 -21.15
CA THR A 72 1.71 1.06 -21.10
C THR A 72 1.39 1.73 -19.76
N LYS A 73 2.21 2.70 -19.36
CA LYS A 73 1.92 3.50 -18.16
C LYS A 73 0.53 4.13 -18.23
N LEU A 74 0.14 4.64 -19.40
CA LEU A 74 -1.19 5.24 -19.59
C LEU A 74 -2.30 4.19 -19.53
N GLY A 75 -2.15 3.05 -20.20
CA GLY A 75 -3.16 1.99 -20.24
C GLY A 75 -3.40 1.34 -18.88
N LEU A 76 -2.33 1.01 -18.16
CA LEU A 76 -2.44 0.44 -16.81
C LEU A 76 -3.01 1.44 -15.81
N SER A 77 -2.62 2.72 -15.88
CA SER A 77 -3.22 3.77 -15.05
C SER A 77 -4.69 3.96 -15.39
N TYR A 78 -5.08 3.92 -16.67
CA TYR A 78 -6.47 4.04 -17.08
C TYR A 78 -7.33 2.90 -16.51
N ILE A 79 -6.87 1.65 -16.61
CA ILE A 79 -7.57 0.50 -16.01
C ILE A 79 -7.66 0.65 -14.49
N ALA A 80 -6.54 0.99 -13.84
CA ALA A 80 -6.49 1.17 -12.39
C ALA A 80 -7.38 2.33 -11.90
N SER A 81 -7.60 3.36 -12.73
CA SER A 81 -8.43 4.52 -12.38
C SER A 81 -9.89 4.19 -12.09
N VAL A 82 -10.38 3.04 -12.56
CA VAL A 82 -11.71 2.52 -12.23
C VAL A 82 -11.82 2.13 -10.75
N LEU A 83 -10.71 1.72 -10.13
CA LEU A 83 -10.66 1.27 -8.74
C LEU A 83 -10.34 2.42 -7.77
N GLY A 84 -9.57 3.41 -8.22
CA GLY A 84 -9.09 4.52 -7.40
C GLY A 84 -8.04 5.35 -8.14
N LYS A 85 -7.52 6.41 -7.55
CA LYS A 85 -6.55 7.30 -8.21
C LYS A 85 -5.18 6.59 -8.35
N PRO A 86 -4.67 6.32 -9.56
CA PRO A 86 -3.36 5.66 -9.70
C PRO A 86 -2.22 6.53 -9.19
N LEU A 87 -1.36 5.95 -8.34
CA LEU A 87 -0.21 6.60 -7.73
C LEU A 87 1.11 6.11 -8.34
N HIS A 88 1.36 4.80 -8.27
CA HIS A 88 2.64 4.20 -8.61
C HIS A 88 2.50 2.84 -9.30
N MET A 89 3.53 2.40 -10.01
CA MET A 89 3.66 1.04 -10.53
C MET A 89 4.94 0.43 -9.97
N ASP A 90 4.95 -0.88 -9.73
CA ASP A 90 6.16 -1.54 -9.26
C ASP A 90 7.22 -1.64 -10.37
N ALA A 91 8.45 -1.96 -9.99
CA ALA A 91 9.56 -2.03 -10.94
C ALA A 91 9.36 -3.11 -12.02
N ASN A 92 8.75 -4.25 -11.65
CA ASN A 92 8.52 -5.35 -12.57
C ASN A 92 7.50 -4.99 -13.64
N THR A 93 6.42 -4.30 -13.25
CA THR A 93 5.38 -3.80 -14.15
C THR A 93 5.95 -2.73 -15.07
N THR A 94 6.70 -1.77 -14.51
CA THR A 94 7.29 -0.66 -15.27
C THR A 94 8.29 -1.16 -16.31
N LYS A 95 9.13 -2.13 -15.95
CA LYS A 95 10.14 -2.71 -16.83
C LYS A 95 9.60 -3.84 -17.71
N ARG A 96 8.33 -4.21 -17.55
CA ARG A 96 7.65 -5.30 -18.29
C ARG A 96 8.39 -6.64 -18.22
N TYR A 97 9.03 -6.94 -17.09
CA TYR A 97 9.79 -8.18 -16.93
C TYR A 97 8.90 -9.43 -16.95
N ALA A 98 7.66 -9.31 -16.46
CA ALA A 98 6.66 -10.35 -16.53
C ALA A 98 5.30 -9.73 -16.91
N LEU A 99 4.64 -10.29 -17.92
CA LEU A 99 3.33 -9.83 -18.39
C LEU A 99 2.15 -10.61 -17.79
N SER A 100 2.43 -11.49 -16.81
CA SER A 100 1.41 -12.32 -16.16
C SER A 100 0.46 -11.50 -15.28
N PHE A 101 0.95 -10.42 -14.67
CA PHE A 101 0.15 -9.46 -13.93
C PHE A 101 0.88 -8.11 -13.84
N ALA A 102 0.10 -7.03 -13.74
CA ALA A 102 0.60 -5.70 -13.39
C ALA A 102 0.24 -5.37 -11.94
N ARG A 103 1.14 -4.69 -11.22
CA ARG A 103 0.87 -4.12 -9.90
C ARG A 103 0.84 -2.61 -9.99
N VAL A 104 -0.29 -2.03 -9.61
CA VAL A 104 -0.49 -0.58 -9.55
C VAL A 104 -0.90 -0.22 -8.13
N CYS A 105 -0.24 0.78 -7.55
CA CYS A 105 -0.67 1.41 -6.30
C CYS A 105 -1.73 2.45 -6.65
N ILE A 106 -2.89 2.37 -6.03
CA ILE A 106 -3.99 3.32 -6.17
C ILE A 106 -4.28 3.94 -4.80
N ASP A 107 -4.73 5.18 -4.81
CA ASP A 107 -5.40 5.83 -3.69
C ASP A 107 -6.89 5.48 -3.81
N MET A 108 -7.40 4.69 -2.87
CA MET A 108 -8.82 4.34 -2.81
C MET A 108 -9.60 5.36 -1.99
#